data_AF-A0A3D3DGV0-F1
#
_entry.id   AF-A0A3D3DGV0-F1
#
_cell.length_a   1.000
_cell.length_b   1.000
_cell.length_c   1.000
_cell.angle_alpha   90.00
_cell.angle_beta   90.00
_cell.angle_gamma   90.00
#
_symmetry.space_group_name_H-M   'P 1'
#
loop_
_entity.id
_entity.type
_entity.pdbx_description
1 polymer ?
#
loop_
_entity_poly.entity_id
_entity_poly.type
_entity_poly.pdbx_seq_one_letter_code
_entity_poly.pdbx_strand_id
1 'polypeptide(L)'
;MQFLQHLQRHVPGKILILWDGAPIHRSLLVKHYLASTRGRLVVERLSAYAPELNPVEYMWDHLKTHEIANLIASQAWELSLEATAAPRRMRRRPSIITACYTQAELWP
;
A
#
# COMPACT_ATOMS: atom_id res chain seq x y z
N MET A 1 8.91 0.25 12.70
CA MET A 1 9.74 1.28 12.03
C MET A 1 10.53 0.80 10.82
N GLN A 2 10.85 -0.49 10.71
CA GLN A 2 11.72 -1.02 9.64
C GLN A 2 11.26 -0.62 8.23
N PHE A 3 9.95 -0.59 7.97
CA PHE A 3 9.42 -0.19 6.66
C PHE A 3 9.71 1.27 6.28
N LEU A 4 9.49 2.24 7.17
CA LEU A 4 9.76 3.66 6.88
C LEU A 4 11.26 3.94 6.68
N GLN A 5 12.12 3.21 7.40
CA GLN A 5 13.56 3.23 7.17
C GLN A 5 13.91 2.62 5.81
N HIS A 6 13.28 1.50 5.45
CA HIS A 6 13.48 0.84 4.16
C HIS A 6 13.07 1.76 3.00
N LEU A 7 11.93 2.44 3.08
CA LEU A 7 11.49 3.40 2.07
C LEU A 7 12.53 4.50 1.83
N GLN A 8 13.04 5.13 2.90
CA GLN A 8 14.03 6.19 2.77
C GLN A 8 15.36 5.73 2.14
N ARG A 9 15.72 4.46 2.27
CA ARG A 9 16.92 3.90 1.60
C ARG A 9 16.73 3.72 0.10
N HIS A 10 15.50 3.46 -0.36
CA HIS A 10 15.22 3.11 -1.75
C HIS A 10 14.65 4.26 -2.57
N VAL A 11 13.96 5.20 -1.93
CA VAL A 11 13.35 6.36 -2.59
C VAL A 11 14.15 7.61 -2.22
N PRO A 12 14.84 8.25 -3.18
CA PRO A 12 15.55 9.49 -2.94
C PRO A 12 14.56 10.66 -2.76
N GLY A 13 15.00 11.71 -2.07
CA GLY A 13 14.21 12.93 -1.91
C GLY A 13 13.13 12.86 -0.83
N LYS A 14 12.14 13.75 -0.97
CA LYS A 14 10.96 13.80 -0.09
C LYS A 14 9.96 12.72 -0.49
N ILE A 15 9.38 12.06 0.49
CA ILE A 15 8.40 10.99 0.28
C ILE A 15 7.10 11.40 0.96
N LEU A 16 6.03 11.47 0.17
CA LEU A 16 4.67 11.59 0.68
C LEU A 16 4.08 10.19 0.87
N ILE A 17 3.57 9.91 2.05
CA ILE A 17 2.89 8.66 2.39
C ILE A 17 1.44 8.98 2.69
N LEU A 18 0.53 8.37 1.94
CA LEU A 18 -0.91 8.44 2.20
C LEU A 18 -1.29 7.29 3.14
N TRP A 19 -1.93 7.59 4.26
CA TRP A 19 -2.39 6.59 5.23
C TRP A 19 -3.89 6.59 5.40
N ASP A 20 -4.43 5.39 5.57
CA ASP A 20 -5.80 5.20 6.02
C ASP A 20 -5.95 5.51 7.53
N GLY A 21 -7.16 5.28 8.03
CA GLY A 21 -7.51 5.52 9.42
C GLY A 21 -6.96 4.52 10.43
N ALA A 22 -6.20 3.49 10.03
CA ALA A 22 -5.92 2.33 10.88
C ALA A 22 -5.17 2.71 12.18
N PRO A 23 -5.55 2.16 13.35
CA PRO A 23 -4.96 2.53 14.64
C PRO A 23 -3.44 2.31 14.74
N ILE A 24 -2.91 1.33 14.00
CA ILE A 24 -1.47 1.01 13.95
C ILE A 24 -0.61 2.21 13.50
N HIS A 25 -1.19 3.13 12.73
CA HIS A 25 -0.51 4.33 12.25
C HIS A 25 -0.41 5.44 13.31
N ARG A 26 -1.11 5.31 14.45
CA ARG A 26 -1.23 6.39 15.46
C ARG A 26 -0.22 6.32 16.61
N SER A 27 0.65 5.30 16.62
CA SER A 27 1.58 5.12 17.74
C SER A 27 2.54 6.30 17.90
N LEU A 28 2.89 6.63 19.15
CA LEU A 28 3.87 7.68 19.46
C LEU A 28 5.24 7.40 18.82
N LEU A 29 5.63 6.13 18.76
CA LEU A 29 6.87 5.71 18.11
C LEU A 29 6.94 6.13 16.64
N VAL A 30 5.83 5.97 15.90
CA VAL A 30 5.74 6.41 14.50
C VAL A 30 5.85 7.93 14.41
N LYS A 31 5.14 8.68 15.27
CA LYS A 31 5.18 10.15 15.27
C LYS A 31 6.58 10.70 15.56
N HIS A 32 7.28 10.16 16.57
CA HIS A 32 8.65 10.56 16.89
C HIS A 32 9.62 10.26 15.75
N TYR A 33 9.44 9.12 15.09
CA TYR A 33 10.26 8.79 13.93
C TYR A 33 10.02 9.75 12.75
N LEU A 34 8.76 10.06 12.42
CA LEU A 34 8.46 11.02 11.35
C LEU A 34 9.08 12.40 11.63
N ALA A 35 8.98 12.88 12.88
CA ALA A 35 9.59 14.14 13.31
C ALA A 35 11.12 14.14 13.14
N SER A 36 11.79 13.02 13.44
CA SER A 36 13.25 12.93 13.30
C SER A 36 13.72 12.96 11.84
N THR A 37 12.84 12.69 10.88
CA THR A 37 13.17 12.76 9.44
C THR A 37 13.30 14.18 8.90
N ARG A 38 13.01 15.22 9.71
CA ARG A 38 13.10 16.64 9.34
C ARG A 38 12.40 16.96 8.01
N GLY A 39 11.23 16.36 7.79
CA GLY A 39 10.41 16.57 6.59
C GLY A 39 10.83 15.76 5.37
N ARG A 40 11.77 14.81 5.51
CA ARG A 40 12.05 13.81 4.46
C ARG A 40 10.87 12.86 4.24
N LEU A 41 10.20 12.46 5.32
CA LEU A 41 8.91 11.76 5.25
C LEU A 41 7.79 12.72 5.63
N VAL A 42 6.82 12.86 4.74
CA VAL A 42 5.55 13.57 4.97
C VAL A 42 4.44 12.54 4.93
N VAL A 43 3.52 12.63 5.89
CA VAL A 43 2.37 11.74 5.97
C VAL A 43 1.12 12.57 5.86
N GLU A 44 0.27 12.22 4.90
CA GLU A 44 -1.08 12.75 4.80
C GLU A 44 -2.08 11.63 5.09
N ARG A 45 -3.16 11.97 5.78
CA ARG A 45 -4.19 11.00 6.15
C ARG A 45 -5.39 11.16 5.25
N LEU A 46 -5.87 10.05 4.73
CA LEU A 46 -7.14 9.98 4.05
C LEU A 46 -8.28 10.21 5.06
N SER A 47 -9.38 10.77 4.55
CA SER A 47 -10.61 10.92 5.31
C SER A 47 -11.06 9.59 5.90
N ALA A 48 -11.58 9.62 7.13
CA ALA A 48 -12.13 8.43 7.73
C ALA A 48 -13.31 7.91 6.89
N TYR A 49 -13.40 6.59 6.74
CA TYR A 49 -14.48 5.93 5.99
C TYR A 49 -14.59 6.31 4.51
N ALA A 50 -13.47 6.74 3.90
CA ALA A 50 -13.39 7.01 2.46
C ALA A 50 -12.46 6.00 1.75
N PRO A 51 -12.83 4.70 1.70
CA PRO A 51 -12.02 3.68 1.02
C PRO A 51 -11.83 3.94 -0.48
N GLU A 52 -12.78 4.65 -1.12
CA GLU A 52 -12.71 5.05 -2.52
C GLU A 52 -11.53 5.99 -2.83
N LEU A 53 -11.01 6.70 -1.83
CA LEU A 53 -9.82 7.55 -1.99
C LEU A 53 -8.51 6.79 -1.79
N ASN A 54 -8.57 5.49 -1.44
CA ASN A 54 -7.38 4.68 -1.17
C ASN A 54 -7.07 3.73 -2.33
N PRO A 55 -6.03 3.98 -3.13
CA PRO A 55 -5.70 3.15 -4.30
C PRO A 55 -5.37 1.71 -3.94
N VAL A 56 -4.94 1.47 -2.69
CA VAL A 56 -4.67 0.13 -2.17
C VAL A 56 -5.93 -0.74 -2.15
N GLU A 57 -7.13 -0.16 -1.95
CA GLU A 57 -8.38 -0.93 -1.99
C GLU A 57 -8.66 -1.49 -3.39
N TYR A 58 -8.43 -0.69 -4.45
CA TYR A 58 -8.55 -1.17 -5.83
C TYR A 58 -7.46 -2.20 -6.20
N MET A 59 -6.26 -2.05 -5.64
CA MET A 59 -5.20 -3.06 -5.79
C MET A 59 -5.59 -4.38 -5.12
N TRP A 60 -6.23 -4.33 -3.95
CA TRP A 60 -6.75 -5.52 -3.27
C TRP A 60 -7.90 -6.16 -4.02
N ASP A 61 -8.81 -5.37 -4.57
CA ASP A 61 -9.89 -5.87 -5.42
C ASP A 61 -9.30 -6.60 -6.64
N HIS A 62 -8.41 -5.95 -7.40
CA HIS A 62 -7.76 -6.55 -8.57
C HIS A 62 -7.03 -7.85 -8.20
N LEU A 63 -6.33 -7.86 -7.08
CA LEU A 63 -5.64 -9.06 -6.60
C LEU A 63 -6.63 -10.22 -6.42
N LYS A 64 -7.76 -9.98 -5.75
CA LYS A 64 -8.77 -11.02 -5.46
C LYS A 64 -9.54 -11.45 -6.69
N THR A 65 -9.89 -10.51 -7.57
CA THR A 65 -10.78 -10.74 -8.72
C THR A 65 -10.03 -11.13 -10.00
N HIS A 66 -8.71 -10.97 -10.05
CA HIS A 66 -7.90 -11.30 -11.24
C HIS A 66 -6.67 -12.13 -10.93
N GLU A 67 -5.82 -11.73 -9.97
CA GLU A 67 -4.51 -12.39 -9.77
C GLU A 67 -4.59 -13.75 -9.08
N ILE A 68 -5.60 -13.95 -8.22
CA ILE A 68 -5.89 -15.24 -7.55
C ILE A 68 -7.34 -15.68 -7.73
N ALA A 69 -8.04 -15.13 -8.71
CA ALA A 69 -9.40 -15.53 -9.00
C ALA A 69 -9.47 -17.01 -9.37
N ASN A 70 -10.46 -17.71 -8.83
CA ASN A 70 -10.67 -19.15 -9.04
C ASN A 70 -9.48 -20.03 -8.62
N LEU A 71 -8.57 -19.52 -7.77
CA LEU A 71 -7.51 -20.34 -7.18
C LEU A 71 -8.14 -21.45 -6.33
N ILE A 72 -7.85 -22.70 -6.67
CA ILE A 72 -8.19 -23.86 -5.85
C ILE A 72 -6.96 -24.18 -5.01
N ALA A 73 -7.05 -23.93 -3.70
CA ALA A 73 -6.05 -24.33 -2.73
C ALA A 73 -6.61 -25.47 -1.87
N SER A 74 -5.89 -26.58 -1.81
CA SER A 74 -6.21 -27.73 -0.96
C SER A 74 -5.66 -27.54 0.45
N GLN A 75 -4.64 -26.70 0.61
CA GLN A 75 -4.00 -26.40 1.88
C GLN A 75 -3.83 -24.89 2.07
N ALA A 76 -3.91 -24.42 3.33
CA ALA A 76 -3.79 -22.99 3.64
C ALA A 76 -2.44 -22.37 3.22
N TRP A 77 -1.37 -23.17 3.19
CA TRP A 77 -0.05 -22.68 2.77
C TRP A 77 0.00 -22.38 1.27
N GLU A 78 -0.78 -23.08 0.43
CA GLU A 78 -0.84 -22.84 -1.03
C GLU A 78 -1.48 -21.48 -1.30
N LEU A 79 -2.59 -21.19 -0.61
CA LEU A 79 -3.22 -19.88 -0.64
C LEU A 79 -2.25 -18.80 -0.17
N SER A 80 -1.51 -19.05 0.93
CA SER A 80 -0.55 -18.09 1.46
C SER A 80 0.59 -17.81 0.48
N LEU A 81 1.09 -18.85 -0.20
CA LEU A 81 2.11 -18.74 -1.24
C LEU A 81 1.62 -17.86 -2.40
N GLU A 82 0.45 -18.18 -2.96
CA GLU A 82 -0.11 -17.44 -4.09
C GLU A 82 -0.51 -16.02 -3.74
N ALA A 83 -1.14 -15.80 -2.58
CA ALA A 83 -1.48 -14.46 -2.10
C ALA A 83 -0.22 -13.59 -1.89
N THR A 84 0.92 -14.19 -1.56
CA THR A 84 2.21 -13.47 -1.44
C THR A 84 2.86 -13.26 -2.81
N ALA A 85 2.66 -14.16 -3.77
CA ALA A 85 3.20 -14.06 -5.12
C ALA A 85 2.44 -13.04 -5.99
N ALA A 86 1.13 -12.94 -5.85
CA ALA A 86 0.26 -12.07 -6.64
C ALA A 86 0.67 -10.58 -6.64
N PRO A 87 0.94 -9.93 -5.48
CA PRO A 87 1.44 -8.55 -5.47
C PRO A 87 2.74 -8.37 -6.25
N ARG A 88 3.62 -9.40 -6.30
CA ARG A 88 4.88 -9.34 -7.05
C ARG A 88 4.65 -9.37 -8.55
N ARG A 89 3.62 -10.09 -9.02
CA ARG A 89 3.17 -10.09 -10.43
C ARG A 89 2.55 -8.75 -10.79
N MET A 90 1.62 -8.26 -9.98
CA MET A 90 0.94 -6.97 -10.17
C MET A 90 1.94 -5.80 -10.19
N ARG A 91 3.00 -5.83 -9.35
CA ARG A 91 4.09 -4.83 -9.35
C ARG A 91 4.76 -4.66 -10.73
N ARG A 92 4.73 -5.68 -11.59
CA ARG A 92 5.32 -5.64 -12.93
C ARG A 92 4.35 -5.11 -14.00
N ARG A 93 3.14 -4.68 -13.62
CA ARG A 93 2.08 -4.20 -14.52
C ARG A 93 1.72 -2.74 -14.18
N PRO A 94 2.53 -1.75 -14.63
CA PRO A 94 2.32 -0.35 -14.30
C PRO A 94 0.93 0.18 -14.66
N SER A 95 0.33 -0.32 -15.75
CA SER A 95 -1.01 0.09 -16.18
C SER A 95 -2.09 -0.18 -15.15
N ILE A 96 -2.01 -1.28 -14.40
CA ILE A 96 -2.96 -1.57 -13.31
C ILE A 96 -2.74 -0.61 -12.15
N ILE A 97 -1.48 -0.40 -11.77
CA ILE A 97 -1.15 0.50 -10.66
C ILE A 97 -1.66 1.90 -10.99
N THR A 98 -1.39 2.40 -12.20
CA THR A 98 -1.92 3.69 -12.67
C THR A 98 -3.44 3.70 -12.64
N ALA A 99 -4.12 2.68 -13.16
CA ALA A 99 -5.58 2.61 -13.13
C ALA A 99 -6.16 2.66 -11.69
N CYS A 100 -5.53 2.00 -10.72
CA CYS A 100 -5.94 2.06 -9.31
C CYS A 100 -5.79 3.47 -8.73
N TYR A 101 -4.71 4.18 -9.08
CA TYR A 101 -4.52 5.57 -8.64
C TYR A 101 -5.46 6.54 -9.36
N THR A 102 -5.75 6.33 -10.65
CA THR A 102 -6.76 7.11 -11.38
C THR A 102 -8.15 6.93 -10.77
N GLN A 103 -8.52 5.69 -10.44
CA GLN A 103 -9.81 5.39 -9.81
C GLN A 103 -9.96 6.02 -8.43
N ALA A 104 -8.85 6.20 -7.71
CA ALA A 104 -8.79 6.90 -6.42
C ALA A 104 -8.65 8.42 -6.53
N GLU A 105 -8.70 8.99 -7.75
CA GLU A 105 -8.52 10.43 -8.03
C GLU A 105 -7.15 10.98 -7.59
N LEU A 106 -6.12 10.12 -7.56
CA LEU A 106 -4.75 10.45 -7.14
C LEU A 106 -3.72 10.38 -8.29
N TRP A 107 -4.18 10.21 -9.52
CA TRP A 107 -3.35 10.24 -10.72
C TRP A 107 -3.82 11.34 -11.68
N PRO A 108 -2.91 12.12 -12.28
CA PRO A 108 -3.24 13.16 -13.26
C PRO A 108 -3.92 12.62 -14.53
#